data_AF-X1FTE2-F1
#
_entry.id   AF-X1FTE2-F1
#
_cell.length_a   1.000
_cell.length_b   1.000
_cell.length_c   1.000
_cell.angle_alpha   90.00
_cell.angle_beta   90.00
_cell.angle_gamma   90.00
#
_symmetry.space_group_name_H-M   'P 1'
#
loop_
_entity.id
_entity.type
_entity.pdbx_description
1 polymer ?
#
loop_
_entity_poly.entity_id
_entity_poly.type
_entity_poly.pdbx_seq_one_letter_code
_entity_poly.pdbx_strand_id
1 'polypeptide(L)'
;LVPLTLSLVIGITYIIKENFYSPGFVIVIGLSVLLIYLGFQPNAVDIQIQGGYIRLPWTGLFNDIEMILTAISEVYMLYWAIKTLKNAPFLIKKEAYLFFLGIFFASVVAMFFYVLYLIDPFYILISNFALLIGLLIVTLSAMIEPKLLYILPFTVYRIAVKDREGYPLFDHDWSKSEISENIFTGFINAIQLMSEEIMNMGGLLDIQLDDGILILHESENITVGLITSKSSKLLRYSVTNFTCDFENKFEKILKEGNKDMREYESAHELIEKYFSNFPSRIISHKRKPLLLTERLLKLPLTLDTDLKKIFKDEEEFNFIKSEIYRTPESTAAGFISLYKELKNELDDIENEYEKS
;
A
#
# COMPACT_ATOMS: atom_id res chain seq x y z
N LEU A 1 -2.05 -4.03 -30.51
CA LEU A 1 -3.25 -4.07 -29.64
C LEU A 1 -3.39 -5.41 -28.90
N VAL A 2 -3.63 -6.53 -29.60
CA VAL A 2 -3.92 -7.84 -28.98
C VAL A 2 -2.95 -8.25 -27.85
N PRO A 3 -1.61 -8.27 -28.05
CA PRO A 3 -0.69 -8.68 -26.98
C PRO A 3 -0.74 -7.76 -25.75
N LEU A 4 -0.94 -6.45 -25.98
CA LEU A 4 -1.02 -5.45 -24.92
C LEU A 4 -2.29 -5.67 -24.08
N THR A 5 -3.44 -5.81 -24.73
CA THR A 5 -4.74 -6.01 -24.06
C THR A 5 -4.78 -7.30 -23.25
N LEU A 6 -4.23 -8.40 -23.80
CA LEU A 6 -4.11 -9.67 -23.10
C LEU A 6 -3.19 -9.57 -21.87
N SER A 7 -2.00 -8.98 -22.04
CA SER A 7 -1.04 -8.80 -20.95
C SER A 7 -1.62 -7.95 -19.81
N LEU A 8 -2.29 -6.84 -20.15
CA LEU A 8 -2.95 -5.97 -19.16
C LEU A 8 -4.04 -6.70 -18.38
N VAL A 9 -4.94 -7.41 -19.07
CA VAL A 9 -6.04 -8.13 -18.41
C VAL A 9 -5.52 -9.25 -17.53
N ILE A 10 -4.52 -10.01 -17.99
CA ILE A 10 -3.86 -11.05 -17.19
C ILE A 10 -3.19 -10.43 -15.96
N GLY A 11 -2.36 -9.39 -16.16
CA GLY A 11 -1.61 -8.74 -15.09
C GLY A 11 -2.52 -8.13 -14.03
N ILE A 12 -3.51 -7.35 -14.44
CA ILE A 12 -4.48 -6.72 -13.53
C ILE A 12 -5.30 -7.78 -12.79
N THR A 13 -5.80 -8.82 -13.48
CA THR A 13 -6.59 -9.86 -12.83
C THR A 13 -5.74 -10.63 -11.81
N TYR A 14 -4.47 -10.91 -12.14
CA TYR A 14 -3.53 -11.55 -11.23
C TYR A 14 -3.24 -10.71 -9.98
N ILE A 15 -2.95 -9.41 -10.15
CA ILE A 15 -2.75 -8.49 -9.02
C ILE A 15 -3.98 -8.43 -8.10
N ILE A 16 -5.18 -8.51 -8.68
CA ILE A 16 -6.44 -8.27 -7.98
C ILE A 16 -7.00 -9.54 -7.32
N LYS A 17 -6.86 -10.70 -7.95
CA LYS A 17 -7.50 -11.97 -7.56
C LYS A 17 -6.52 -13.11 -7.32
N GLU A 18 -5.22 -12.92 -7.57
CA GLU A 18 -4.18 -13.97 -7.56
C GLU A 18 -4.49 -15.17 -8.47
N ASN A 19 -5.43 -15.00 -9.40
CA ASN A 19 -5.81 -15.99 -10.39
C ASN A 19 -5.99 -15.27 -11.74
N PHE A 20 -5.62 -15.95 -12.81
CA PHE A 20 -5.73 -15.42 -14.17
C PHE A 20 -7.14 -15.61 -14.75
N TYR A 21 -7.89 -16.59 -14.25
CA TYR A 21 -9.19 -16.92 -14.81
C TYR A 21 -10.25 -15.88 -14.42
N SER A 22 -10.76 -15.19 -15.43
CA SER A 22 -11.92 -14.31 -15.29
C SER A 22 -12.80 -14.39 -16.54
N PRO A 23 -14.12 -14.16 -16.43
CA PRO A 23 -15.01 -14.08 -17.59
C PRO A 23 -14.51 -13.06 -18.64
N GLY A 24 -13.94 -11.94 -18.18
CA GLY A 24 -13.37 -10.93 -19.07
C GLY A 24 -12.15 -11.42 -19.85
N PHE A 25 -11.33 -12.30 -19.28
CA PHE A 25 -10.21 -12.91 -20.01
C PHE A 25 -10.69 -13.79 -21.18
N VAL A 26 -11.74 -14.58 -20.97
CA VAL A 26 -12.34 -15.41 -22.04
C VAL A 26 -12.92 -14.53 -23.15
N ILE A 27 -13.60 -13.44 -22.78
CA ILE A 27 -14.15 -12.47 -23.74
C ILE A 27 -13.03 -11.81 -24.56
N VAL A 28 -11.94 -11.38 -23.92
CA VAL A 28 -10.81 -10.72 -24.59
C VAL A 28 -10.09 -11.70 -25.54
N ILE A 29 -9.94 -12.97 -25.18
CA ILE A 29 -9.42 -14.00 -26.11
C ILE A 29 -10.34 -14.14 -27.32
N GLY A 30 -11.66 -14.30 -27.10
CA GLY A 30 -12.62 -14.44 -28.20
C GLY A 30 -12.60 -13.25 -29.16
N LEU A 31 -12.62 -12.03 -28.62
CA LEU A 31 -12.52 -10.80 -29.39
C LEU A 31 -11.17 -10.66 -30.10
N SER A 32 -10.07 -11.09 -29.48
CA SER A 32 -8.74 -11.05 -30.09
C SER A 32 -8.63 -11.97 -31.30
N VAL A 33 -9.16 -13.20 -31.20
CA VAL A 33 -9.20 -14.14 -32.34
C VAL A 33 -10.06 -13.57 -33.46
N LEU A 34 -11.21 -12.99 -33.11
CA LEU A 34 -12.11 -12.36 -34.08
C LEU A 34 -11.46 -11.15 -34.77
N LEU A 35 -10.72 -10.31 -34.03
CA LEU A 35 -9.97 -9.18 -34.58
C LEU A 35 -8.90 -9.65 -35.59
N ILE A 36 -8.15 -10.71 -35.25
CA ILE A 36 -7.15 -11.28 -36.16
C ILE A 36 -7.82 -11.78 -37.44
N TYR A 37 -8.93 -12.51 -37.31
CA TYR A 37 -9.68 -13.00 -38.47
C TYR A 37 -10.19 -11.85 -39.37
N LEU A 38 -10.77 -10.80 -38.78
CA LEU A 38 -11.24 -9.63 -39.51
C LEU A 38 -10.12 -8.84 -40.17
N GLY A 39 -8.91 -8.83 -39.60
CA GLY A 39 -7.74 -8.18 -40.20
C GLY A 39 -7.33 -8.77 -41.55
N PHE A 40 -7.71 -10.03 -41.84
CA PHE A 40 -7.47 -10.67 -43.15
C PHE A 40 -8.63 -10.52 -44.12
N GLN A 41 -9.74 -9.90 -43.73
CA GLN A 41 -10.89 -9.71 -44.60
C GLN A 41 -10.68 -8.53 -45.57
N PRO A 42 -11.26 -8.59 -46.78
CA PRO A 42 -11.30 -7.43 -47.67
C PRO A 42 -12.08 -6.30 -46.99
N ASN A 43 -11.61 -5.06 -47.14
CA ASN A 43 -12.12 -3.84 -46.48
C ASN A 43 -11.77 -3.69 -44.98
N ALA A 44 -10.77 -4.41 -44.45
CA ALA A 44 -10.29 -4.16 -43.09
C ALA A 44 -9.54 -2.81 -42.98
N VAL A 45 -8.81 -2.44 -44.03
CA VAL A 45 -8.09 -1.17 -44.15
C VAL A 45 -8.47 -0.54 -45.48
N ASP A 46 -8.86 0.73 -45.44
CA ASP A 46 -9.14 1.51 -46.64
C ASP A 46 -7.99 2.48 -46.91
N ILE A 47 -7.83 2.91 -48.17
CA ILE A 47 -6.84 3.92 -48.56
C ILE A 47 -7.60 5.16 -48.99
N GLN A 48 -7.60 6.18 -48.13
CA GLN A 48 -8.31 7.43 -48.36
C GLN A 48 -7.32 8.58 -48.52
N ILE A 49 -7.57 9.47 -49.48
CA ILE A 49 -6.79 10.70 -49.63
C ILE A 49 -7.60 11.83 -48.98
N GLN A 50 -7.14 12.33 -47.84
CA GLN A 50 -7.79 13.40 -47.09
C GLN A 50 -6.79 14.55 -46.88
N GLY A 51 -7.13 15.74 -47.35
CA GLY A 51 -6.25 16.92 -47.23
C GLY A 51 -4.92 16.81 -47.98
N GLY A 52 -4.82 15.99 -49.02
CA GLY A 52 -3.59 15.76 -49.79
C GLY A 52 -2.66 14.70 -49.21
N TYR A 53 -3.02 14.08 -48.08
CA TYR A 53 -2.26 13.00 -47.46
C TYR A 53 -2.97 11.65 -47.62
N ILE A 54 -2.18 10.58 -47.79
CA ILE A 54 -2.69 9.21 -47.77
C ILE A 54 -2.96 8.83 -46.31
N ARG A 55 -4.21 8.49 -46.04
CA ARG A 55 -4.68 7.97 -44.75
C ARG A 55 -5.06 6.50 -44.92
N LEU A 56 -4.69 5.70 -43.94
CA LEU A 56 -5.04 4.28 -43.86
C LEU A 56 -6.01 4.04 -42.68
N PRO A 57 -7.27 4.54 -42.75
CA PRO A 57 -8.23 4.28 -41.69
C PRO A 57 -8.58 2.79 -41.66
N TRP A 58 -8.74 2.27 -40.45
CA TRP A 58 -9.36 0.96 -40.24
C TRP A 58 -10.86 1.14 -40.42
N THR A 59 -11.50 0.22 -41.13
CA THR A 59 -12.90 0.39 -41.54
C THR A 59 -13.73 -0.86 -41.26
N GLY A 60 -15.05 -0.67 -41.23
CA GLY A 60 -16.02 -1.73 -40.97
C GLY A 60 -15.88 -2.37 -39.58
N LEU A 61 -16.27 -3.65 -39.50
CA LEU A 61 -16.28 -4.41 -38.25
C LEU A 61 -14.91 -4.55 -37.59
N PHE A 62 -13.81 -4.39 -38.36
CA PHE A 62 -12.46 -4.45 -37.82
C PHE A 62 -12.20 -3.29 -36.83
N ASN A 63 -12.60 -2.06 -37.22
CA ASN A 63 -12.51 -0.88 -36.36
C ASN A 63 -13.44 -0.98 -35.14
N ASP A 64 -14.66 -1.51 -35.33
CA ASP A 64 -15.62 -1.65 -34.23
C ASP A 64 -15.10 -2.60 -33.14
N ILE A 65 -14.55 -3.75 -33.52
CA ILE A 65 -13.98 -4.71 -32.56
C ILE A 65 -12.73 -4.14 -31.88
N GLU A 66 -11.91 -3.41 -32.62
CA GLU A 66 -10.75 -2.72 -32.06
C GLU A 66 -11.17 -1.75 -30.95
N MET A 67 -12.15 -0.90 -31.23
CA MET A 67 -12.67 0.07 -30.27
C MET A 67 -13.22 -0.62 -29.01
N ILE A 68 -13.92 -1.75 -29.16
CA ILE A 68 -14.39 -2.55 -28.02
C ILE A 68 -13.23 -3.10 -27.20
N LEU A 69 -12.19 -3.67 -27.84
CA LEU A 69 -11.01 -4.21 -27.13
C LEU A 69 -10.24 -3.13 -26.37
N THR A 70 -10.09 -1.95 -26.98
CA THR A 70 -9.47 -0.79 -26.34
C THR A 70 -10.29 -0.32 -25.14
N ALA A 71 -11.60 -0.19 -25.30
CA ALA A 71 -12.51 0.18 -24.22
C ALA A 71 -12.47 -0.81 -23.03
N ILE A 72 -12.45 -2.12 -23.30
CA ILE A 72 -12.28 -3.14 -22.25
C ILE A 72 -10.97 -2.92 -21.48
N SER A 73 -9.88 -2.66 -22.20
CA SER A 73 -8.56 -2.46 -21.59
C SER A 73 -8.53 -1.22 -20.70
N GLU A 74 -9.14 -0.12 -21.15
CA GLU A 74 -9.29 1.11 -20.38
C GLU A 74 -10.14 0.92 -19.11
N VAL A 75 -11.25 0.18 -19.20
CA VAL A 75 -12.08 -0.16 -18.04
C VAL A 75 -11.29 -0.98 -17.01
N TYR A 76 -10.49 -1.94 -17.45
CA TYR A 76 -9.62 -2.70 -16.54
C TYR A 76 -8.56 -1.82 -15.88
N MET A 77 -7.93 -0.90 -16.62
CA MET A 77 -6.97 0.07 -16.08
C MET A 77 -7.62 0.99 -15.04
N LEU A 78 -8.81 1.51 -15.31
CA LEU A 78 -9.58 2.33 -14.35
C LEU A 78 -9.97 1.53 -13.11
N TYR A 79 -10.45 0.30 -13.30
CA TYR A 79 -10.80 -0.58 -12.20
C TYR A 79 -9.60 -0.84 -11.28
N TRP A 80 -8.43 -1.09 -11.87
CA TRP A 80 -7.17 -1.22 -11.14
C TRP A 80 -6.82 0.07 -10.40
N ALA A 81 -6.83 1.23 -11.07
CA ALA A 81 -6.54 2.52 -10.47
C ALA A 81 -7.43 2.84 -9.25
N ILE A 82 -8.74 2.59 -9.38
CA ILE A 82 -9.71 2.78 -8.29
C ILE A 82 -9.39 1.85 -7.12
N LYS A 83 -9.08 0.58 -7.40
CA LYS A 83 -8.77 -0.39 -6.36
C LYS A 83 -7.46 -0.05 -5.65
N THR A 84 -6.44 0.37 -6.40
CA THR A 84 -5.17 0.89 -5.88
C THR A 84 -5.40 2.10 -4.97
N LEU A 85 -6.19 3.09 -5.41
CA LEU A 85 -6.52 4.27 -4.60
C LEU A 85 -7.29 3.94 -3.31
N LYS A 86 -8.23 2.98 -3.37
CA LYS A 86 -9.02 2.56 -2.21
C LYS A 86 -8.19 1.81 -1.16
N ASN A 87 -7.24 0.99 -1.62
CA ASN A 87 -6.44 0.13 -0.77
C ASN A 87 -5.09 0.74 -0.38
N ALA A 88 -4.72 1.88 -0.97
CA ALA A 88 -3.48 2.58 -0.64
C ALA A 88 -3.46 3.02 0.83
N PRO A 89 -2.39 2.67 1.59
CA PRO A 89 -2.19 3.18 2.93
C PRO A 89 -2.00 4.71 2.89
N PHE A 90 -2.32 5.37 3.99
CA PHE A 90 -2.35 6.84 4.06
C PHE A 90 -1.05 7.50 3.61
N LEU A 91 0.10 6.89 3.92
CA LEU A 91 1.44 7.37 3.57
C LEU A 91 1.67 7.52 2.06
N ILE A 92 1.12 6.63 1.23
CA ILE A 92 1.28 6.66 -0.23
C ILE A 92 0.02 7.12 -0.96
N LYS A 93 -0.94 7.70 -0.21
CA LYS A 93 -2.27 8.04 -0.74
C LYS A 93 -2.22 9.22 -1.71
N LYS A 94 -1.26 10.14 -1.52
CA LYS A 94 -1.05 11.27 -2.43
C LYS A 94 -0.52 10.80 -3.79
N GLU A 95 0.40 9.85 -3.76
CA GLU A 95 1.04 9.23 -4.91
C GLU A 95 0.02 8.32 -5.63
N ALA A 96 -0.79 7.58 -4.87
CA ALA A 96 -1.91 6.81 -5.41
C ALA A 96 -2.97 7.69 -6.08
N TYR A 97 -3.21 8.90 -5.57
CA TYR A 97 -4.10 9.88 -6.22
C TYR A 97 -3.51 10.41 -7.53
N LEU A 98 -2.20 10.70 -7.56
CA LEU A 98 -1.50 11.15 -8.76
C LEU A 98 -1.51 10.05 -9.84
N PHE A 99 -1.31 8.80 -9.43
CA PHE A 99 -1.43 7.62 -10.28
C PHE A 99 -2.85 7.46 -10.85
N PHE A 100 -3.88 7.57 -10.00
CA PHE A 100 -5.28 7.53 -10.43
C PHE A 100 -5.60 8.65 -11.43
N LEU A 101 -5.12 9.87 -11.18
CA LEU A 101 -5.31 11.01 -12.07
C LEU A 101 -4.67 10.76 -13.44
N GLY A 102 -3.46 10.19 -13.47
CA GLY A 102 -2.80 9.80 -14.71
C GLY A 102 -3.62 8.78 -15.52
N ILE A 103 -4.11 7.73 -14.87
CA ILE A 103 -4.97 6.73 -15.54
C ILE A 103 -6.29 7.34 -15.99
N PHE A 104 -6.91 8.22 -15.20
CA PHE A 104 -8.15 8.90 -15.55
C PHE A 104 -7.99 9.75 -16.83
N PHE A 105 -6.88 10.48 -16.94
CA PHE A 105 -6.54 11.22 -18.17
C PHE A 105 -6.28 10.28 -19.35
N ALA A 106 -5.50 9.22 -19.14
CA ALA A 106 -5.14 8.27 -20.20
C ALA A 106 -6.32 7.44 -20.72
N SER A 107 -7.37 7.26 -19.91
CA SER A 107 -8.56 6.46 -20.27
C SER A 107 -9.76 7.36 -20.55
N VAL A 108 -10.42 7.90 -19.52
CA VAL A 108 -11.70 8.62 -19.65
C VAL A 108 -11.57 9.85 -20.55
N VAL A 109 -10.54 10.68 -20.31
CA VAL A 109 -10.38 11.93 -21.08
C VAL A 109 -9.99 11.61 -22.53
N ALA A 110 -9.03 10.71 -22.73
CA ALA A 110 -8.65 10.27 -24.07
C ALA A 110 -9.84 9.67 -24.83
N MET A 111 -10.59 8.74 -24.23
CA MET A 111 -11.74 8.09 -24.84
C MET A 111 -12.86 9.08 -25.19
N PHE A 112 -13.12 10.06 -24.32
CA PHE A 112 -14.10 11.11 -24.59
C PHE A 112 -13.76 11.90 -25.86
N PHE A 113 -12.51 12.34 -26.00
CA PHE A 113 -12.06 13.06 -27.20
C PHE A 113 -11.95 12.15 -28.43
N TYR A 114 -11.66 10.85 -28.23
CA TYR A 114 -11.69 9.87 -29.31
C TYR A 114 -13.11 9.66 -29.88
N VAL A 115 -14.14 9.70 -29.03
CA VAL A 115 -15.54 9.66 -29.52
C VAL A 115 -15.89 10.95 -30.26
N LEU A 116 -15.45 12.11 -29.78
CA LEU A 116 -15.64 13.39 -30.47
C LEU A 116 -14.93 13.47 -31.83
N TYR A 117 -13.88 12.66 -32.03
CA TYR A 117 -13.24 12.54 -33.34
C TYR A 117 -14.19 12.03 -34.44
N LEU A 118 -15.27 11.32 -34.09
CA LEU A 118 -16.32 10.94 -35.05
C LEU A 118 -17.06 12.16 -35.64
N ILE A 119 -17.06 13.30 -34.94
CA ILE A 119 -17.71 14.54 -35.36
C ILE A 119 -16.70 15.43 -36.11
N ASP A 120 -15.53 15.67 -35.51
CA ASP A 120 -14.47 16.50 -36.09
C ASP A 120 -13.09 15.82 -35.96
N PRO A 121 -12.37 15.61 -37.08
CA PRO A 121 -11.04 15.02 -37.06
C PRO A 121 -10.02 15.70 -36.13
N PHE A 122 -10.17 16.99 -35.82
CA PHE A 122 -9.25 17.73 -34.96
C PHE A 122 -9.12 17.13 -33.54
N TYR A 123 -10.19 16.53 -33.01
CA TYR A 123 -10.20 15.97 -31.66
C TYR A 123 -9.25 14.79 -31.46
N ILE A 124 -8.78 14.13 -32.54
CA ILE A 124 -7.80 13.05 -32.43
C ILE A 124 -6.47 13.53 -31.84
N LEU A 125 -6.06 14.77 -32.13
CA LEU A 125 -4.85 15.37 -31.57
C LEU A 125 -5.01 15.54 -30.06
N ILE A 126 -6.16 16.06 -29.62
CA ILE A 126 -6.45 16.27 -28.20
C ILE A 126 -6.49 14.93 -27.46
N SER A 127 -7.12 13.91 -28.04
CA SER A 127 -7.12 12.54 -27.50
C SER A 127 -5.69 12.02 -27.29
N ASN A 128 -4.83 12.14 -28.31
CA ASN A 128 -3.45 11.68 -28.23
C ASN A 128 -2.62 12.47 -27.20
N PHE A 129 -2.83 13.79 -27.08
CA PHE A 129 -2.20 14.60 -26.04
C PHE A 129 -2.65 14.19 -24.63
N ALA A 130 -3.95 13.94 -24.44
CA ALA A 130 -4.47 13.48 -23.15
C ALA A 130 -3.88 12.12 -22.76
N LEU A 131 -3.78 11.19 -23.72
CA LEU A 131 -3.16 9.88 -23.53
C LEU A 131 -1.67 10.01 -23.17
N LEU A 132 -0.92 10.86 -23.88
CA LEU A 132 0.50 11.12 -23.61
C LEU A 132 0.72 11.68 -22.20
N ILE A 133 -0.04 12.71 -21.82
CA ILE A 133 0.05 13.33 -20.49
C ILE A 133 -0.31 12.31 -19.41
N GLY A 134 -1.40 11.56 -19.61
CA GLY A 134 -1.83 10.52 -18.69
C GLY A 134 -0.76 9.45 -18.48
N LEU A 135 -0.15 8.93 -19.55
CA LEU A 135 0.94 7.96 -19.47
C LEU A 135 2.17 8.53 -18.78
N LEU A 136 2.55 9.79 -19.04
CA LEU A 136 3.67 10.44 -18.35
C LEU A 136 3.43 10.57 -16.84
N ILE A 137 2.21 10.93 -16.42
CA ILE A 137 1.85 11.02 -15.00
C ILE A 137 1.91 9.63 -14.34
N VAL A 138 1.46 8.60 -15.03
CA VAL A 138 1.51 7.21 -14.55
C VAL A 138 2.95 6.73 -14.40
N THR A 139 3.81 6.97 -15.39
CA THR A 139 5.23 6.57 -15.31
C THR A 139 5.96 7.33 -14.21
N LEU A 140 5.73 8.63 -14.07
CA LEU A 140 6.31 9.42 -12.98
C LEU A 140 5.87 8.91 -11.59
N SER A 141 4.57 8.60 -11.44
CA SER A 141 4.04 8.03 -10.20
C SER A 141 4.69 6.68 -9.86
N ALA A 142 4.84 5.82 -10.86
CA ALA A 142 5.49 4.53 -10.71
C ALA A 142 7.00 4.63 -10.41
N MET A 143 7.68 5.67 -10.89
CA MET A 143 9.08 5.94 -10.56
C MET A 143 9.26 6.49 -9.14
N ILE A 144 8.33 7.32 -8.67
CA ILE A 144 8.36 7.88 -7.30
C ILE A 144 8.06 6.78 -6.29
N GLU A 145 6.98 6.02 -6.49
CA GLU A 145 6.60 4.91 -5.61
C GLU A 145 6.26 3.66 -6.43
N PRO A 146 7.25 2.77 -6.69
CA PRO A 146 7.01 1.53 -7.45
C PRO A 146 6.03 0.60 -6.73
N LYS A 147 5.83 0.80 -5.43
CA LYS A 147 4.84 0.08 -4.60
C LYS A 147 3.42 0.23 -5.12
N LEU A 148 3.09 1.34 -5.81
CA LEU A 148 1.77 1.58 -6.40
C LEU A 148 1.36 0.51 -7.42
N LEU A 149 2.32 -0.04 -8.15
CA LEU A 149 2.08 -1.07 -9.16
C LEU A 149 1.71 -2.42 -8.53
N TYR A 150 2.08 -2.61 -7.27
CA TYR A 150 1.92 -3.86 -6.51
C TYR A 150 1.16 -3.66 -5.21
N ILE A 151 0.24 -2.68 -5.11
CA ILE A 151 -0.66 -2.57 -3.96
C ILE A 151 -1.58 -3.78 -3.95
N LEU A 152 -1.13 -4.79 -3.23
CA LEU A 152 -1.80 -6.06 -3.07
C LEU A 152 -3.05 -5.86 -2.20
N PRO A 153 -4.16 -6.55 -2.49
CA PRO A 153 -5.46 -6.33 -1.84
C PRO A 153 -5.55 -7.03 -0.47
N PHE A 154 -4.46 -7.06 0.30
CA PHE A 154 -4.41 -7.70 1.60
C PHE A 154 -3.65 -6.87 2.62
N THR A 155 -4.32 -6.64 3.74
CA THR A 155 -3.79 -6.00 4.93
C THR A 155 -3.20 -7.04 5.88
N VAL A 156 -2.07 -6.69 6.48
CA VAL A 156 -1.49 -7.41 7.62
C VAL A 156 -1.98 -6.72 8.89
N TYR A 157 -2.46 -7.50 9.84
CA TYR A 157 -3.02 -6.99 11.10
C TYR A 157 -2.01 -7.09 12.24
N ARG A 158 -1.49 -8.30 12.51
CA ARG A 158 -0.60 -8.57 13.64
C ARG A 158 0.32 -9.74 13.33
N ILE A 159 1.54 -9.70 13.84
CA ILE A 159 2.47 -10.82 13.88
C ILE A 159 2.90 -11.04 15.32
N ALA A 160 2.90 -12.29 15.77
CA ALA A 160 3.45 -12.67 17.05
C ALA A 160 4.40 -13.85 16.88
N VAL A 161 5.46 -13.85 17.68
CA VAL A 161 6.42 -14.92 17.80
C VAL A 161 6.28 -15.49 19.20
N LYS A 162 6.16 -16.82 19.29
CA LYS A 162 6.13 -17.54 20.56
C LYS A 162 7.18 -18.65 20.58
N ASP A 163 7.60 -19.04 21.78
CA ASP A 163 8.38 -20.26 21.97
C ASP A 163 7.49 -21.52 21.83
N ARG A 164 8.10 -22.71 21.94
CA ARG A 164 7.39 -24.00 21.95
C ARG A 164 6.43 -24.17 23.13
N GLU A 165 6.70 -23.51 24.25
CA GLU A 165 5.86 -23.58 25.45
C GLU A 165 4.64 -22.65 25.37
N GLY A 166 4.61 -21.75 24.39
CA GLY A 166 3.54 -20.79 24.16
C GLY A 166 3.80 -19.39 24.72
N TYR A 167 4.98 -19.13 25.27
CA TYR A 167 5.36 -17.80 25.76
C TYR A 167 5.60 -16.84 24.60
N PRO A 168 5.01 -15.63 24.64
CA PRO A 168 5.28 -14.61 23.63
C PRO A 168 6.72 -14.09 23.77
N LEU A 169 7.46 -14.09 22.66
CA LEU A 169 8.84 -13.58 22.57
C LEU A 169 8.90 -12.22 21.86
N PHE A 170 8.03 -12.02 20.88
CA PHE A 170 7.94 -10.79 20.12
C PHE A 170 6.52 -10.60 19.62
N ASP A 171 6.06 -9.36 19.57
CA ASP A 171 4.79 -9.00 18.97
C ASP A 171 4.94 -7.70 18.19
N HIS A 172 4.25 -7.63 17.06
CA HIS A 172 4.13 -6.38 16.33
C HIS A 172 2.72 -6.26 15.77
N ASP A 173 2.02 -5.22 16.21
CA ASP A 173 0.66 -4.92 15.82
C ASP A 173 0.62 -3.74 14.84
N TRP A 174 0.17 -3.99 13.62
CA TRP A 174 -0.07 -2.94 12.62
C TRP A 174 -1.44 -2.30 12.78
N SER A 175 -2.33 -2.88 13.57
CA SER A 175 -3.71 -2.43 13.76
C SER A 175 -4.08 -2.48 15.24
N LYS A 176 -3.79 -1.42 16.02
CA LYS A 176 -4.12 -1.29 17.46
C LYS A 176 -5.30 -2.18 17.88
N SER A 177 -4.98 -3.40 18.27
CA SER A 177 -5.88 -4.42 18.75
C SER A 177 -5.83 -4.31 20.27
N GLU A 178 -6.99 -4.30 20.92
CA GLU A 178 -7.05 -4.32 22.38
C GLU A 178 -6.71 -5.70 22.95
N ILE A 179 -6.43 -6.69 22.09
CA ILE A 179 -6.09 -8.04 22.49
C ILE A 179 -4.64 -8.07 22.97
N SER A 180 -4.42 -8.44 24.23
CA SER A 180 -3.07 -8.60 24.76
C SER A 180 -2.32 -9.75 24.07
N GLU A 181 -1.00 -9.62 23.99
CA GLU A 181 -0.08 -10.57 23.37
C GLU A 181 -0.27 -11.99 23.94
N ASN A 182 -0.39 -12.09 25.27
CA ASN A 182 -0.63 -13.33 25.99
C ASN A 182 -1.92 -14.04 25.57
N ILE A 183 -2.99 -13.30 25.28
CA ILE A 183 -4.26 -13.89 24.82
C ILE A 183 -4.07 -14.45 23.41
N PHE A 184 -3.36 -13.71 22.55
CA PHE A 184 -3.14 -14.13 21.17
C PHE A 184 -2.22 -15.35 21.07
N THR A 185 -1.09 -15.37 21.79
CA THR A 185 -0.22 -16.55 21.81
C THR A 185 -0.86 -17.74 22.52
N GLY A 186 -1.66 -17.49 23.57
CA GLY A 186 -2.47 -18.52 24.22
C GLY A 186 -3.48 -19.16 23.27
N PHE A 187 -4.14 -18.37 22.41
CA PHE A 187 -5.02 -18.87 21.36
C PHE A 187 -4.27 -19.72 20.33
N ILE A 188 -3.14 -19.25 19.81
CA ILE A 188 -2.30 -20.03 18.88
C ILE A 188 -1.90 -21.36 19.51
N ASN A 189 -1.45 -21.34 20.77
CA ASN A 189 -1.01 -22.53 21.49
C ASN A 189 -2.15 -23.54 21.67
N ALA A 190 -3.33 -23.07 22.08
CA ALA A 190 -4.50 -23.93 22.24
C ALA A 190 -4.89 -24.63 20.92
N ILE A 191 -4.85 -23.91 19.80
CA ILE A 191 -5.20 -24.50 18.50
C ILE A 191 -4.15 -25.50 18.03
N GLN A 192 -2.85 -25.20 18.21
CA GLN A 192 -1.78 -26.14 17.90
C GLN A 192 -1.92 -27.45 18.69
N LEU A 193 -2.11 -27.36 20.01
CA LEU A 193 -2.34 -28.52 20.87
C LEU A 193 -3.56 -29.33 20.44
N MET A 194 -4.69 -28.66 20.14
CA MET A 194 -5.88 -29.34 19.65
C MET A 194 -5.64 -30.03 18.30
N SER A 195 -4.88 -29.42 17.38
CA SER A 195 -4.57 -30.03 16.09
C SER A 195 -3.67 -31.25 16.22
N GLU A 196 -2.63 -31.17 17.06
CA GLU A 196 -1.75 -32.31 17.33
C GLU A 196 -2.52 -33.48 17.94
N GLU A 197 -3.32 -33.20 18.98
CA GLU A 197 -4.07 -34.21 19.73
C GLU A 197 -5.20 -34.84 18.91
N ILE A 198 -5.95 -34.05 18.13
CA ILE A 198 -7.14 -34.51 17.41
C ILE A 198 -6.78 -35.06 16.04
N MET A 199 -5.87 -34.40 15.32
CA MET A 199 -5.68 -34.70 13.89
C MET A 199 -4.52 -35.65 13.63
N ASN A 200 -3.59 -35.88 14.58
CA ASN A 200 -2.40 -36.75 14.39
C ASN A 200 -1.67 -36.50 13.04
N MET A 201 -1.86 -35.32 12.45
CA MET A 201 -1.41 -34.92 11.14
C MET A 201 -0.71 -33.59 11.34
N GLY A 202 0.58 -33.56 10.98
CA GLY A 202 1.50 -32.51 11.39
C GLY A 202 1.03 -31.11 11.06
N GLY A 203 1.04 -30.25 12.10
CA GLY A 203 1.03 -28.79 12.03
C GLY A 203 -0.21 -28.13 11.40
N LEU A 204 -0.71 -27.08 12.04
CA LEU A 204 -1.61 -26.13 11.38
C LEU A 204 -0.80 -25.17 10.51
N LEU A 205 -1.11 -25.10 9.23
CA LEU A 205 -0.51 -24.12 8.31
C LEU A 205 -1.35 -22.84 8.20
N ASP A 206 -2.68 -22.97 8.08
CA ASP A 206 -3.58 -21.82 8.05
C ASP A 206 -4.90 -22.12 8.74
N ILE A 207 -5.46 -21.07 9.32
CA ILE A 207 -6.81 -21.06 9.86
C ILE A 207 -7.58 -19.98 9.13
N GLN A 208 -8.57 -20.39 8.35
CA GLN A 208 -9.50 -19.47 7.72
C GLN A 208 -10.55 -19.03 8.75
N LEU A 209 -10.62 -17.72 8.98
CA LEU A 209 -11.63 -17.07 9.80
C LEU A 209 -12.61 -16.32 8.87
N ASP A 210 -13.77 -15.93 9.40
CA ASP A 210 -14.77 -15.21 8.61
C ASP A 210 -14.23 -13.89 8.03
N ASP A 211 -13.41 -13.16 8.82
CA ASP A 211 -12.83 -11.85 8.46
C ASP A 211 -11.29 -11.84 8.47
N GLY A 212 -10.65 -12.96 8.14
CA GLY A 212 -9.20 -13.02 8.04
C GLY A 212 -8.62 -14.43 7.92
N ILE A 213 -7.30 -14.52 7.83
CA ILE A 213 -6.56 -15.76 7.82
C ILE A 213 -5.41 -15.63 8.82
N LEU A 214 -5.30 -16.62 9.70
CA LEU A 214 -4.13 -16.79 10.55
C LEU A 214 -3.19 -17.78 9.85
N ILE A 215 -2.02 -17.30 9.45
CA ILE A 215 -0.94 -18.09 8.89
C ILE A 215 0.00 -18.46 10.03
N LEU A 216 0.23 -19.76 10.23
CA LEU A 216 1.14 -20.27 11.24
C LEU A 216 2.35 -20.88 10.55
N HIS A 217 3.53 -20.56 11.07
CA HIS A 217 4.77 -21.17 10.64
C HIS A 217 5.55 -21.64 11.86
N GLU A 218 5.72 -22.95 11.95
CA GLU A 218 6.52 -23.59 12.99
C GLU A 218 7.95 -23.79 12.48
N SER A 219 8.91 -23.51 13.35
CA SER A 219 10.34 -23.72 13.09
C SER A 219 10.96 -24.49 14.26
N GLU A 220 12.29 -24.57 14.35
CA GLU A 220 12.95 -25.41 15.34
C GLU A 220 12.65 -24.98 16.78
N ASN A 221 12.68 -23.71 17.13
CA ASN A 221 12.54 -23.24 18.51
C ASN A 221 11.34 -22.30 18.72
N ILE A 222 10.79 -21.76 17.64
CA ILE A 222 9.69 -20.80 17.70
C ILE A 222 8.53 -21.17 16.77
N THR A 223 7.37 -20.59 17.07
CA THR A 223 6.24 -20.51 16.15
C THR A 223 5.93 -19.05 15.88
N VAL A 224 5.73 -18.71 14.60
CA VAL A 224 5.29 -17.37 14.19
C VAL A 224 3.85 -17.45 13.69
N GLY A 225 3.00 -16.58 14.23
CA GLY A 225 1.62 -16.41 13.79
C GLY A 225 1.39 -15.04 13.17
N LEU A 226 0.89 -15.01 11.94
CA LEU A 226 0.54 -13.80 11.21
C LEU A 226 -0.97 -13.75 10.93
N ILE A 227 -1.63 -12.68 11.37
CA ILE A 227 -3.02 -12.40 11.00
C ILE A 227 -3.05 -11.48 9.80
N THR A 228 -3.74 -11.91 8.73
CA THR A 228 -3.94 -11.12 7.52
C THR A 228 -5.40 -11.17 7.07
N SER A 229 -5.80 -10.24 6.20
CA SER A 229 -7.15 -10.27 5.60
C SER A 229 -7.31 -11.36 4.53
N LYS A 230 -6.20 -11.75 3.88
CA LYS A 230 -6.17 -12.84 2.90
C LYS A 230 -4.84 -13.58 2.95
N SER A 231 -4.88 -14.86 2.63
CA SER A 231 -3.71 -15.68 2.39
C SER A 231 -3.13 -15.30 1.02
N SER A 232 -1.82 -15.13 0.96
CA SER A 232 -1.07 -14.93 -0.27
C SER A 232 0.19 -15.77 -0.21
N LYS A 233 0.63 -16.30 -1.37
CA LYS A 233 1.92 -17.01 -1.46
C LYS A 233 3.09 -16.13 -1.04
N LEU A 234 3.02 -14.83 -1.35
CA LEU A 234 4.06 -13.88 -0.99
C LEU A 234 4.10 -13.65 0.53
N LEU A 235 2.94 -13.56 1.19
CA LEU A 235 2.86 -13.45 2.66
C LEU A 235 3.43 -14.69 3.36
N ARG A 236 3.11 -15.89 2.88
CA ARG A 236 3.68 -17.13 3.42
C ARG A 236 5.20 -17.15 3.30
N TYR A 237 5.70 -16.78 2.12
CA TYR A 237 7.13 -16.67 1.89
C TYR A 237 7.78 -15.62 2.81
N SER A 238 7.15 -14.46 3.01
CA SER A 238 7.61 -13.46 3.97
C SER A 238 7.65 -14.00 5.39
N VAL A 239 6.62 -14.72 5.85
CA VAL A 239 6.58 -15.32 7.20
C VAL A 239 7.65 -16.40 7.36
N THR A 240 7.81 -17.31 6.40
CA THR A 240 8.84 -18.35 6.46
C THR A 240 10.24 -17.75 6.55
N ASN A 241 10.57 -16.78 5.69
CA ASN A 241 11.89 -16.15 5.73
C ASN A 241 12.10 -15.29 6.97
N PHE A 242 11.06 -14.56 7.42
CA PHE A 242 11.10 -13.84 8.68
C PHE A 242 11.40 -14.79 9.84
N THR A 243 10.73 -15.94 9.89
CA THR A 243 10.92 -16.95 10.95
C THR A 243 12.35 -17.47 10.95
N CYS A 244 12.88 -17.83 9.78
CA CYS A 244 14.23 -18.34 9.64
C CYS A 244 15.29 -17.30 10.04
N ASP A 245 15.13 -16.04 9.60
CA ASP A 245 16.03 -14.96 9.98
C ASP A 245 15.92 -14.58 11.47
N PHE A 246 14.72 -14.68 12.06
CA PHE A 246 14.50 -14.45 13.48
C PHE A 246 15.24 -15.51 14.30
N GLU A 247 15.08 -16.80 13.98
CA GLU A 247 15.80 -17.87 14.67
C GLU A 247 17.31 -17.72 14.54
N ASN A 248 17.82 -17.41 13.35
CA ASN A 248 19.25 -17.20 13.14
C ASN A 248 19.79 -15.99 13.91
N LYS A 249 19.03 -14.87 13.96
CA LYS A 249 19.45 -13.65 14.66
C LYS A 249 19.46 -13.84 16.17
N PHE A 250 18.50 -14.57 16.71
CA PHE A 250 18.31 -14.75 18.15
C PHE A 250 18.70 -16.14 18.66
N GLU A 251 19.41 -16.95 17.85
CA GLU A 251 19.72 -18.36 18.15
C GLU A 251 20.31 -18.55 19.55
N LYS A 252 21.25 -17.68 19.93
CA LYS A 252 21.89 -17.74 21.25
C LYS A 252 20.91 -17.47 22.39
N ILE A 253 20.08 -16.44 22.25
CA ILE A 253 19.10 -16.01 23.26
C ILE A 253 17.99 -17.07 23.40
N LEU A 254 17.57 -17.65 22.27
CA LEU A 254 16.62 -18.76 22.23
C LEU A 254 17.16 -20.02 22.92
N LYS A 255 18.43 -20.37 22.69
CA LYS A 255 19.08 -21.51 23.36
C LYS A 255 19.28 -21.30 24.86
N GLU A 256 19.52 -20.07 25.28
CA GLU A 256 19.59 -19.69 26.69
C GLU A 256 18.21 -19.67 27.37
N GLY A 257 17.13 -19.79 26.59
CA GLY A 257 15.76 -19.85 27.09
C GLY A 257 15.26 -18.53 27.67
N ASN A 258 15.83 -17.40 27.23
CA ASN A 258 15.40 -16.10 27.72
C ASN A 258 14.01 -15.75 27.17
N LYS A 259 13.12 -15.32 28.06
CA LYS A 259 11.72 -14.99 27.74
C LYS A 259 11.45 -13.48 27.81
N ASP A 260 12.48 -12.66 28.05
CA ASP A 260 12.33 -11.20 28.06
C ASP A 260 12.20 -10.66 26.62
N MET A 261 11.01 -10.15 26.29
CA MET A 261 10.70 -9.53 24.99
C MET A 261 11.66 -8.39 24.62
N ARG A 262 12.23 -7.70 25.61
CA ARG A 262 13.15 -6.57 25.36
C ARG A 262 14.40 -7.00 24.61
N GLU A 263 14.85 -8.24 24.81
CA GLU A 263 16.01 -8.77 24.09
C GLU A 263 15.72 -9.03 22.61
N TYR A 264 14.44 -9.15 22.25
CA TYR A 264 13.96 -9.36 20.89
C TYR A 264 13.55 -8.06 20.19
N GLU A 265 13.70 -6.89 20.81
CA GLU A 265 13.27 -5.59 20.26
C GLU A 265 13.92 -5.29 18.89
N SER A 266 15.14 -5.78 18.65
CA SER A 266 15.81 -5.63 17.35
C SER A 266 15.14 -6.44 16.21
N ALA A 267 14.11 -7.25 16.48
CA ALA A 267 13.33 -7.95 15.47
C ALA A 267 12.47 -7.01 14.61
N HIS A 268 12.22 -5.77 15.07
CA HIS A 268 11.55 -4.74 14.26
C HIS A 268 12.28 -4.48 12.92
N GLU A 269 13.60 -4.67 12.86
CA GLU A 269 14.37 -4.57 11.61
C GLU A 269 13.96 -5.64 10.59
N LEU A 270 13.63 -6.85 11.06
CA LEU A 270 13.15 -7.94 10.22
C LEU A 270 11.71 -7.67 9.73
N ILE A 271 10.91 -7.00 10.57
CA ILE A 271 9.59 -6.51 10.18
C ILE A 271 9.69 -5.53 9.01
N GLU A 272 10.59 -4.55 9.09
CA GLU A 272 10.84 -3.64 7.97
C GLU A 272 11.34 -4.38 6.73
N LYS A 273 12.25 -5.35 6.89
CA LYS A 273 12.80 -6.13 5.76
C LYS A 273 11.74 -6.91 5.00
N TYR A 274 10.86 -7.63 5.70
CA TYR A 274 9.94 -8.58 5.07
C TYR A 274 8.52 -8.05 4.86
N PHE A 275 8.11 -7.03 5.63
CA PHE A 275 6.74 -6.54 5.66
C PHE A 275 6.56 -5.06 5.31
N SER A 276 7.63 -4.32 4.96
CA SER A 276 7.55 -2.91 4.51
C SER A 276 6.75 -2.68 3.22
N ASN A 277 6.43 -3.75 2.49
CA ASN A 277 5.70 -3.71 1.23
C ASN A 277 4.20 -3.96 1.39
N PHE A 278 3.70 -4.28 2.60
CA PHE A 278 2.29 -4.52 2.80
C PHE A 278 1.56 -3.28 3.34
N PRO A 279 0.32 -3.03 2.88
CA PRO A 279 -0.49 -1.97 3.45
C PRO A 279 -0.86 -2.33 4.90
N SER A 280 -0.32 -1.58 5.85
CA SER A 280 -0.80 -1.58 7.23
C SER A 280 -2.00 -0.63 7.33
N ARG A 281 -3.10 -1.09 7.91
CA ARG A 281 -4.28 -0.24 8.15
C ARG A 281 -4.03 0.64 9.37
N ILE A 282 -3.09 1.57 9.24
CA ILE A 282 -2.91 2.66 10.21
C ILE A 282 -4.07 3.63 9.94
N ILE A 283 -5.01 3.69 10.89
CA ILE A 283 -6.05 4.72 11.07
C ILE A 283 -7.48 4.35 10.62
N SER A 284 -8.36 4.18 11.63
CA SER A 284 -9.81 4.10 11.48
C SER A 284 -10.50 5.47 11.32
N HIS A 285 -9.87 6.59 11.71
CA HIS A 285 -10.47 7.95 11.66
C HIS A 285 -9.44 9.07 11.45
N LYS A 286 -9.81 10.15 10.72
CA LYS A 286 -8.98 11.37 10.48
C LYS A 286 -8.34 12.03 11.72
N ARG A 287 -8.71 11.63 12.95
CA ARG A 287 -8.23 12.18 14.23
C ARG A 287 -7.31 11.26 15.02
N LYS A 288 -6.95 10.06 14.50
CA LYS A 288 -6.01 9.18 15.21
C LYS A 288 -4.57 9.69 15.00
N PRO A 289 -3.76 9.83 16.07
CA PRO A 289 -2.35 10.22 15.93
C PRO A 289 -1.64 9.15 15.11
N LEU A 290 -0.94 9.59 14.07
CA LEU A 290 -0.07 8.77 13.24
C LEU A 290 1.04 8.25 14.15
N LEU A 291 1.04 6.95 14.45
CA LEU A 291 2.26 6.28 14.92
C LEU A 291 3.14 6.12 13.69
N LEU A 292 3.82 7.20 13.33
CA LEU A 292 4.99 7.12 12.49
C LEU A 292 6.00 6.27 13.25
N THR A 293 6.49 5.24 12.57
CA THR A 293 7.66 4.44 12.90
C THR A 293 8.68 5.28 13.69
N GLU A 294 9.15 4.77 14.83
CA GLU A 294 10.13 5.41 15.73
C GLU A 294 11.45 5.85 15.06
N ARG A 295 11.66 5.54 13.77
CA ARG A 295 12.69 6.17 12.94
C ARG A 295 12.24 7.55 12.46
N LEU A 296 12.26 8.52 13.37
CA LEU A 296 12.67 9.92 13.14
C LEU A 296 12.61 10.79 14.41
N LEU A 297 12.84 10.23 15.61
CA LEU A 297 12.84 11.01 16.86
C LEU A 297 14.25 11.38 17.30
N LYS A 298 14.99 12.10 16.45
CA LYS A 298 15.99 13.06 16.93
C LYS A 298 15.53 14.44 16.50
N LEU A 299 15.01 15.21 17.46
CA LEU A 299 14.85 16.65 17.29
C LEU A 299 16.16 17.22 16.73
N PRO A 300 16.12 18.20 15.82
CA PRO A 300 17.31 19.02 15.58
C PRO A 300 17.80 19.50 16.94
N LEU A 301 19.08 19.24 17.27
CA LEU A 301 19.68 19.53 18.58
C LEU A 301 19.39 20.95 19.09
N THR A 302 19.14 21.88 18.16
CA THR A 302 18.75 23.27 18.42
C THR A 302 17.39 23.40 19.12
N LEU A 303 16.35 22.68 18.67
CA LEU A 303 15.00 22.79 19.27
C LEU A 303 14.91 22.13 20.66
N ASP A 304 15.60 21.01 20.89
CA ASP A 304 15.59 20.34 22.20
C ASP A 304 16.28 21.22 23.28
N THR A 305 17.31 21.96 22.85
CA THR A 305 18.02 22.93 23.71
C THR A 305 17.16 24.17 24.00
N ASP A 306 16.40 24.65 23.01
CA ASP A 306 15.52 25.81 23.18
C ASP A 306 14.29 25.50 24.04
N LEU A 307 13.69 24.31 23.88
CA LEU A 307 12.57 23.86 24.72
C LEU A 307 13.00 23.65 26.19
N LYS A 308 14.20 23.11 26.44
CA LYS A 308 14.78 23.00 27.80
C LYS A 308 15.09 24.34 28.46
N LYS A 309 15.32 25.40 27.67
CA LYS A 309 15.48 26.76 28.22
C LYS A 309 14.15 27.38 28.63
N ILE A 310 13.06 26.99 27.98
CA ILE A 310 11.71 27.52 28.21
C ILE A 310 11.04 26.79 29.38
N PHE A 311 11.10 25.46 29.40
CA PHE A 311 10.49 24.64 30.44
C PHE A 311 11.58 24.04 31.33
N LYS A 312 11.67 24.52 32.58
CA LYS A 312 12.64 24.04 33.57
C LYS A 312 12.16 22.82 34.36
N ASP A 313 10.84 22.58 34.38
CA ASP A 313 10.23 21.41 34.99
C ASP A 313 10.28 20.22 34.02
N GLU A 314 10.77 19.08 34.52
CA GLU A 314 11.08 17.90 33.73
C GLU A 314 9.81 17.13 33.33
N GLU A 315 8.77 17.17 34.17
CA GLU A 315 7.46 16.57 33.85
C GLU A 315 6.72 17.38 32.79
N GLU A 316 6.73 18.70 32.92
CA GLU A 316 6.08 19.62 31.98
C GLU A 316 6.79 19.64 30.62
N PHE A 317 8.13 19.60 30.62
CA PHE A 317 8.95 19.45 29.42
C PHE A 317 8.60 18.16 28.65
N ASN A 318 8.50 17.02 29.35
CA ASN A 318 8.17 15.74 28.73
C ASN A 318 6.74 15.72 28.19
N PHE A 319 5.80 16.36 28.88
CA PHE A 319 4.42 16.51 28.44
C PHE A 319 4.33 17.34 27.14
N ILE A 320 4.89 18.55 27.12
CA ILE A 320 4.91 19.44 25.94
C ILE A 320 5.63 18.78 24.77
N LYS A 321 6.77 18.11 25.03
CA LYS A 321 7.51 17.36 24.02
C LYS A 321 6.66 16.26 23.40
N SER A 322 5.92 15.50 24.21
CA SER A 322 4.99 14.46 23.73
C SER A 322 3.84 15.03 22.89
N GLU A 323 3.41 16.26 23.16
CA GLU A 323 2.31 16.91 22.47
C GLU A 323 2.76 17.53 21.12
N ILE A 324 3.96 18.13 21.09
CA ILE A 324 4.61 18.58 19.85
C ILE A 324 4.83 17.38 18.90
N TYR A 325 5.24 16.21 19.41
CA TYR A 325 5.40 14.99 18.62
C TYR A 325 4.07 14.43 18.06
N ARG A 326 2.93 14.77 18.66
CA ARG A 326 1.61 14.33 18.17
C ARG A 326 1.07 15.19 17.02
N THR A 327 1.75 16.28 16.67
CA THR A 327 1.27 17.29 15.71
C THR A 327 2.15 17.24 14.43
N PRO A 328 1.58 17.35 13.20
CA PRO A 328 2.37 17.24 11.96
C PRO A 328 3.52 18.25 11.91
N GLU A 329 4.67 17.87 11.33
CA GLU A 329 5.99 18.54 11.37
C GLU A 329 6.02 20.07 11.11
N SER A 330 4.96 20.68 10.59
CA SER A 330 4.89 22.13 10.34
C SER A 330 4.60 23.01 11.56
N THR A 331 4.29 22.46 12.74
CA THR A 331 3.86 23.27 13.92
C THR A 331 4.92 23.54 14.98
N ALA A 332 6.01 22.77 15.07
CA ALA A 332 7.01 22.98 16.14
C ALA A 332 7.71 24.34 16.04
N ALA A 333 8.12 24.74 14.84
CA ALA A 333 8.71 26.05 14.60
C ALA A 333 7.69 27.20 14.79
N GLY A 334 6.43 26.99 14.38
CA GLY A 334 5.33 27.95 14.56
C GLY A 334 4.93 28.14 16.02
N PHE A 335 5.00 27.08 16.83
CA PHE A 335 4.77 27.16 18.28
C PHE A 335 5.86 28.01 18.96
N ILE A 336 7.13 27.79 18.61
CA ILE A 336 8.25 28.55 19.19
C ILE A 336 8.18 30.03 18.76
N SER A 337 7.80 30.33 17.52
CA SER A 337 7.63 31.72 17.08
C SER A 337 6.49 32.41 17.83
N LEU A 338 5.34 31.75 17.95
CA LEU A 338 4.18 32.29 18.67
C LEU A 338 4.48 32.50 20.16
N TYR A 339 5.20 31.56 20.79
CA TYR A 339 5.61 31.71 22.19
C TYR A 339 6.55 32.90 22.39
N LYS A 340 7.52 33.11 21.50
CA LYS A 340 8.41 34.28 21.56
C LYS A 340 7.64 35.58 21.35
N GLU A 341 6.67 35.59 20.46
CA GLU A 341 5.83 36.76 20.17
C GLU A 341 4.96 37.12 21.39
N LEU A 342 4.27 36.15 21.99
CA LEU A 342 3.47 36.34 23.21
C LEU A 342 4.32 36.74 24.42
N LYS A 343 5.53 36.18 24.55
CA LYS A 343 6.44 36.57 25.62
C LYS A 343 6.89 38.02 25.48
N ASN A 344 7.22 38.45 24.27
CA ASN A 344 7.57 39.85 24.02
C ASN A 344 6.38 40.78 24.28
N GLU A 345 5.16 40.40 23.91
CA GLU A 345 3.95 41.18 24.24
C GLU A 345 3.73 41.28 25.76
N LEU A 346 3.96 40.20 26.51
CA LEU A 346 3.87 40.22 27.99
C LEU A 346 4.95 41.10 28.63
N ASP A 347 6.19 41.01 28.14
CA ASP A 347 7.29 41.85 28.61
C ASP A 347 7.05 43.34 28.27
N ASP A 348 6.44 43.63 27.11
CA ASP A 348 6.05 45.00 26.72
C ASP A 348 4.91 45.56 27.59
N ILE A 349 3.93 44.72 27.94
CA ILE A 349 2.84 45.10 28.87
C ILE A 349 3.37 45.35 30.28
N GLU A 350 4.26 44.51 30.81
CA GLU A 350 4.88 44.75 32.14
C GLU A 350 5.72 46.04 32.15
N ASN A 351 6.43 46.35 31.06
CA ASN A 351 7.20 47.59 30.91
C ASN A 351 6.33 48.86 30.76
N GLU A 352 5.09 48.74 30.25
CA GLU A 352 4.12 49.84 30.27
C GLU A 352 3.52 50.06 31.66
N TYR A 353 3.27 49.00 32.42
CA TYR A 353 2.79 49.09 33.81
C TYR A 353 3.84 49.65 34.78
N GLU A 354 5.14 49.42 34.56
CA GLU A 354 6.20 50.04 35.37
C GLU A 354 6.45 51.53 35.05
N LYS A 355 5.89 52.05 33.94
CA LYS A 355 6.00 53.45 33.53
C LYS A 355 4.78 54.32 33.83
N SER A 356 3.67 53.73 34.29
CA SER A 356 2.49 54.46 34.82
C SER A 356 2.56 54.55 36.34
#